data_AF-H9W5B7-F1
#
_entry.id   AF-H9W5B7-F1
#
_cell.length_a   1.000
_cell.length_b   1.000
_cell.length_c   1.000
_cell.angle_alpha   90.00
_cell.angle_beta   90.00
_cell.angle_gamma   90.00
#
_symmetry.space_group_name_H-M   'P 1'
#
loop_
_entity.id
_entity.type
_entity.pdbx_description
1 polymer ?
#
loop_
_entity_poly.entity_id
_entity_poly.type
_entity_poly.pdbx_seq_one_letter_code
_entity_poly.pdbx_strand_id
1 'polypeptide(L)' 'TPAVFYDHFFSNNYNGISSLIAVRKRAGIHCRSVIQIVKAERDVYAAKIDERIFMKIGPGHYQPPN' A
#
# COMPACT_ATOMS: atom_id res chain seq x y z
N THR A 1 -0.43 -13.05 -2.90
CA THR A 1 -1.76 -12.91 -2.28
C THR A 1 -1.56 -12.47 -0.86
N PRO A 2 -2.18 -11.37 -0.37
CA PRO A 2 -1.98 -10.92 1.01
C PRO A 2 -2.80 -11.77 1.99
N ALA A 3 -2.33 -11.85 3.23
CA ALA A 3 -3.06 -12.42 4.36
C ALA A 3 -3.13 -11.36 5.48
N VAL A 4 -4.27 -11.27 6.16
CA VAL A 4 -4.47 -10.36 7.29
C VAL A 4 -4.62 -11.19 8.55
N PHE A 5 -3.83 -10.88 9.57
CA PHE A 5 -3.92 -11.55 10.86
C PHE A 5 -5.22 -11.16 11.57
N TYR A 6 -5.90 -12.13 12.18
CA TYR A 6 -7.23 -11.97 12.78
C TYR A 6 -7.25 -10.84 13.81
N ASP A 7 -6.34 -10.86 14.78
CA ASP A 7 -6.31 -9.87 15.85
C ASP A 7 -6.05 -8.45 15.32
N HIS A 8 -5.23 -8.32 14.27
CA HIS A 8 -5.01 -7.02 13.63
C HIS A 8 -6.29 -6.51 12.97
N PHE A 9 -7.07 -7.38 12.34
CA PHE A 9 -8.32 -6.98 11.67
C PHE A 9 -9.40 -6.56 12.66
N PHE A 10 -9.54 -7.25 13.78
CA PHE A 10 -10.56 -6.99 14.80
C PHE A 10 -10.10 -6.03 15.92
N SER A 11 -8.92 -5.44 15.79
CA SER A 11 -8.42 -4.38 16.67
C SER A 11 -8.83 -2.98 16.19
N ASN A 12 -8.25 -1.94 16.81
CA ASN A 12 -8.37 -0.54 16.41
C ASN A 12 -7.94 -0.27 14.94
N ASN A 13 -7.30 -1.23 14.27
CA ASN A 13 -6.85 -1.11 12.89
C ASN A 13 -7.92 -1.50 11.84
N TYR A 14 -9.12 -1.94 12.25
CA TYR A 14 -10.18 -2.39 11.35
C TYR A 14 -10.45 -1.41 10.19
N ASN A 15 -10.64 -0.12 10.51
CA ASN A 15 -10.97 0.90 9.51
C ASN A 15 -9.83 1.12 8.50
N GLY A 16 -8.59 1.12 8.97
CA GLY A 16 -7.40 1.28 8.13
C GLY A 16 -7.21 0.09 7.20
N ILE A 17 -7.25 -1.13 7.75
CA ILE A 17 -7.09 -2.37 6.97
C ILE A 17 -8.23 -2.53 5.96
N SER A 18 -9.48 -2.30 6.38
CA SER A 18 -10.64 -2.37 5.49
C SER A 18 -10.55 -1.38 4.32
N SER A 19 -10.07 -0.16 4.60
CA SER A 19 -9.84 0.86 3.57
C SER A 19 -8.76 0.44 2.56
N LEU A 20 -7.65 -0.13 3.04
CA LEU A 20 -6.57 -0.63 2.17
C LEU A 20 -7.03 -1.82 1.31
N ILE A 21 -7.83 -2.73 1.87
CA ILE A 21 -8.45 -3.83 1.11
C ILE A 21 -9.37 -3.27 0.01
N ALA A 22 -10.18 -2.26 0.33
CA ALA A 22 -11.08 -1.63 -0.63
C ALA A 22 -10.31 -0.93 -1.75
N VAL A 23 -9.23 -0.18 -1.45
CA VAL A 23 -8.34 0.42 -2.46
C VAL A 23 -7.75 -0.66 -3.36
N ARG A 24 -7.21 -1.74 -2.79
CA ARG A 24 -6.63 -2.85 -3.56
C ARG A 24 -7.63 -3.46 -4.55
N LYS A 25 -8.88 -3.69 -4.09
CA LYS A 25 -9.97 -4.22 -4.92
C LYS A 25 -10.38 -3.26 -6.03
N ARG A 26 -10.64 -1.98 -5.70
CA ARG A 26 -11.06 -0.96 -6.69
C ARG A 26 -10.00 -0.73 -7.77
N ALA A 27 -8.72 -0.74 -7.40
CA ALA A 27 -7.61 -0.60 -8.34
C ALA A 27 -7.29 -1.91 -9.11
N GLY A 28 -7.99 -3.02 -8.84
CA GLY A 28 -7.78 -4.29 -9.52
C GLY A 28 -6.40 -4.91 -9.29
N ILE A 29 -5.78 -4.66 -8.13
CA ILE A 29 -4.43 -5.13 -7.83
C ILE A 29 -4.47 -6.61 -7.44
N HIS A 30 -3.67 -7.42 -8.13
CA HIS A 30 -3.55 -8.86 -7.90
C HIS A 30 -2.12 -9.24 -7.51
N CYS A 31 -1.83 -10.53 -7.37
CA CYS A 31 -0.52 -11.03 -6.95
C CYS A 31 0.58 -10.90 -8.01
N ARG A 32 0.20 -10.58 -9.25
CA ARG A 32 1.10 -10.42 -10.41
C ARG A 32 1.19 -8.98 -10.89
N SER A 33 0.58 -8.04 -10.16
CA SER A 33 0.68 -6.61 -10.47
C SER A 33 2.14 -6.16 -10.40
N VAL A 34 2.57 -5.37 -11.37
CA VAL A 34 3.96 -4.90 -11.46
C VAL A 34 4.22 -3.86 -10.37
N ILE A 35 5.41 -3.90 -9.78
CA ILE A 35 5.85 -2.95 -8.74
C ILE A 35 7.05 -2.18 -9.28
N GLN A 36 6.96 -0.86 -9.26
CA GLN A 36 8.08 0.04 -9.52
C GLN A 36 8.43 0.78 -8.24
N ILE A 37 9.64 0.53 -7.72
CA ILE A 37 10.16 1.25 -6.57
C ILE A 37 10.59 2.64 -7.03
N VAL A 38 10.03 3.68 -6.42
CA VAL A 38 10.28 5.09 -6.78
C VAL A 38 11.09 5.82 -5.72
N LYS A 39 11.09 5.35 -4.47
CA LYS A 39 11.94 5.86 -3.39
C LYS A 39 12.21 4.77 -2.36
N ALA A 40 13.47 4.57 -1.97
CA ALA A 40 13.89 3.62 -0.95
C ALA A 40 15.04 4.21 -0.13
N GLU A 41 14.68 4.95 0.92
CA GLU A 41 15.61 5.62 1.83
C GLU A 41 15.39 5.14 3.27
N ARG A 42 16.21 5.61 4.21
CA ARG A 42 16.17 5.20 5.62
C ARG A 42 14.79 5.42 6.26
N ASP A 43 14.11 6.52 5.94
CA ASP A 43 12.89 6.96 6.59
C ASP A 43 11.65 6.87 5.68
N VAL A 44 11.81 6.46 4.42
CA VAL A 44 10.71 6.36 3.47
C VAL A 44 10.92 5.26 2.44
N TYR A 45 9.87 4.47 2.23
CA TYR A 45 9.74 3.59 1.09
C TYR A 45 8.47 3.95 0.32
N ALA A 46 8.60 4.17 -0.98
CA ALA A 46 7.50 4.45 -1.87
C ALA A 46 7.59 3.62 -3.15
N ALA A 47 6.43 3.15 -3.62
CA ALA A 47 6.32 2.32 -4.81
C ALA A 47 5.05 2.66 -5.61
N LYS A 48 5.17 2.62 -6.93
CA LYS A 48 4.05 2.61 -7.88
C LYS A 48 3.64 1.16 -8.14
N ILE A 49 2.34 0.88 -8.09
CA ILE A 49 1.78 -0.45 -8.29
C ILE A 49 0.88 -0.43 -9.52
N ASP A 50 1.24 -1.24 -10.51
CA ASP A 50 0.48 -1.48 -11.75
C ASP A 50 0.13 -0.20 -12.52
N GLU A 51 0.97 0.83 -12.41
CA GLU A 51 0.71 2.18 -12.90
C GLU A 51 -0.55 2.88 -12.33
N ARG A 52 -1.24 2.27 -11.37
CA ARG A 52 -2.58 2.69 -10.89
C ARG A 52 -2.56 3.41 -9.55
N ILE A 53 -1.70 2.95 -8.62
CA ILE A 53 -1.62 3.55 -7.28
C ILE A 53 -0.17 3.79 -6.88
N PHE A 54 0.01 4.75 -5.98
CA PHE A 54 1.25 4.94 -5.24
C PHE A 54 1.03 4.55 -3.78
N MET A 55 2.00 3.86 -3.19
CA MET A 55 2.06 3.59 -1.75
C MET A 55 3.28 4.26 -1.14
N LYS A 56 3.18 4.64 0.13
CA LYS A 56 4.27 5.20 0.93
C LYS A 56 4.21 4.67 2.36
N ILE A 57 5.35 4.28 2.90
CA ILE A 57 5.52 3.88 4.31
C ILE A 57 6.74 4.61 4.91
N GLY A 58 6.76 4.75 6.23
CA GLY A 58 7.78 5.50 6.98
C GLY A 58 7.42 6.98 7.18
N PRO A 59 8.14 7.72 8.05
CA PRO A 59 7.87 9.13 8.33
C PRO A 59 8.39 10.11 7.25
N GLY A 60 9.40 9.72 6.46
CA GLY A 60 10.04 10.59 5.47
C GLY A 60 9.11 11.09 4.36
N HIS A 61 9.47 12.16 3.67
CA HIS A 61 8.61 12.77 2.65
C HIS A 61 8.73 12.06 1.29
N TYR A 62 7.58 11.85 0.63
CA TYR A 62 7.46 11.47 -0.77
C TYR A 62 6.13 12.01 -1.33
N GLN A 63 6.19 12.61 -2.51
CA GLN A 63 5.03 13.06 -3.28
C GLN A 63 5.14 12.46 -4.69
N PRO A 64 4.07 11.84 -5.22
CA PRO A 64 4.07 11.34 -6.59
C PRO A 64 4.18 12.50 -7.59
N PRO A 65 4.77 12.28 -8.78
CA PRO A 65 4.80 13.27 -9.84
C PRO A 65 3.36 13.62 -10.30
N ASN A 66 3.18 14.88 -10.73
CA ASN A 66 1.91 15.40 -11.28
C ASN A 66 1.52 14.70 -12.58
#